data_AF-A0A7J3T2R2-F1
#
_entry.id   AF-A0A7J3T2R2-F1
#
_cell.length_a   1.000
_cell.length_b   1.000
_cell.length_c   1.000
_cell.angle_alpha   90.00
_cell.angle_beta   90.00
_cell.angle_gamma   90.00
#
_symmetry.space_group_name_H-M   'P 1'
#
loop_
_entity.id
_entity.type
_entity.pdbx_description
1 polymer ?
#
loop_
_entity_poly.entity_id
_entity_poly.type
_entity_poly.pdbx_seq_one_letter_code
_entity_poly.pdbx_strand_id
1 'polypeptide(L)'
;MEDLELARDRMKDRALTLVVAKDGKVIFEAGSRGISGFLGAVEKLADELEGASVADRVMGKAIALLCVGSKIRAAYALTLSRSAKQLFDDYAVHVEWGGLVANILDVGRTKTCPFERLAERIFDPKEAYEKFKTLQRSLERENRGDSMAKEDKRFISEESELKRIREKKLAALRERRATMTGGPVHLVDSSFDETVKKHAVSLVDFWASWCGPCLALAPTIEELAREYGGKVLVGKLNVDENPRTAESFQVYSIPTMGIMKNGKEVDRLVGCVQKKVIVAALEKHLG
;
A
#
# COMPACT_ATOMS: atom_id res chain seq x y z
N MET A 1 0.38 9.90 28.60
CA MET A 1 -0.73 10.84 28.28
C MET A 1 -0.32 12.27 28.57
N GLU A 2 0.49 12.52 29.62
CA GLU A 2 1.08 13.84 29.91
C GLU A 2 1.77 14.50 28.70
N ASP A 3 2.60 13.77 27.93
CA ASP A 3 3.23 14.31 26.71
C ASP A 3 2.23 14.79 25.66
N LEU A 4 1.10 14.07 25.48
CA LEU A 4 0.08 14.46 24.51
C LEU A 4 -0.63 15.73 24.95
N GLU A 5 -0.94 15.84 26.24
CA GLU A 5 -1.52 17.05 26.81
C GLU A 5 -0.57 18.24 26.68
N LEU A 6 0.71 18.06 26.97
CA LEU A 6 1.75 19.07 26.80
C LEU A 6 1.85 19.55 25.33
N ALA A 7 1.91 18.62 24.37
CA ALA A 7 1.95 18.96 22.95
C ALA A 7 0.69 19.72 22.51
N ARG A 8 -0.49 19.25 22.94
CA ARG A 8 -1.79 19.86 22.64
C ARG A 8 -1.90 21.27 23.22
N ASP A 9 -1.48 21.46 24.47
CA ASP A 9 -1.52 22.76 25.13
C ASP A 9 -0.56 23.76 24.50
N ARG A 10 0.64 23.31 24.13
CA ARG A 10 1.59 24.17 23.42
C ARG A 10 1.06 24.59 22.05
N MET A 11 0.33 23.72 21.35
CA MET A 11 -0.29 24.02 20.06
C MET A 11 -1.47 25.02 20.13
N LYS A 12 -1.89 25.46 21.34
CA LYS A 12 -2.80 26.61 21.48
C LYS A 12 -2.17 27.91 20.94
N ASP A 13 -0.84 27.97 20.87
CA ASP A 13 -0.12 29.01 20.15
C ASP A 13 -0.48 28.97 18.64
N ARG A 14 -1.10 30.05 18.16
CA ARG A 14 -1.59 30.10 16.78
C ARG A 14 -0.47 30.17 15.74
N ALA A 15 0.78 30.41 16.13
CA ALA A 15 1.93 30.31 15.26
C ALA A 15 2.35 28.85 14.96
N LEU A 16 1.98 27.89 15.83
CA LEU A 16 2.44 26.50 15.72
C LEU A 16 1.42 25.59 15.04
N THR A 17 1.87 24.86 14.03
CA THR A 17 1.07 23.86 13.30
C THR A 17 1.37 22.43 13.75
N LEU A 18 2.56 22.20 14.30
CA LEU A 18 3.03 20.91 14.79
C LEU A 18 3.84 21.09 16.08
N VAL A 19 3.59 20.23 17.06
CA VAL A 19 4.37 20.11 18.31
C VAL A 19 4.63 18.63 18.58
N VAL A 20 5.87 18.31 18.95
CA VAL A 20 6.26 16.97 19.41
C VAL A 20 6.75 17.07 20.84
N ALA A 21 6.23 16.21 21.71
CA ALA A 21 6.64 16.12 23.11
C ALA A 21 6.98 14.69 23.50
N LYS A 22 7.95 14.55 24.40
CA LYS A 22 8.41 13.28 24.95
C LYS A 22 9.04 13.52 26.31
N ASP A 23 8.79 12.60 27.25
CA ASP A 23 9.39 12.62 28.59
C ASP A 23 9.17 13.96 29.33
N GLY A 24 7.96 14.51 29.21
CA GLY A 24 7.54 15.75 29.86
C GLY A 24 8.10 17.03 29.22
N LYS A 25 8.68 16.94 28.02
CA LYS A 25 9.31 18.09 27.34
C LYS A 25 8.83 18.21 25.90
N VAL A 26 8.70 19.46 25.43
CA VAL A 26 8.57 19.73 24.00
C VAL A 26 9.95 19.59 23.36
N ILE A 27 10.06 18.67 22.40
CA ILE A 27 11.32 18.35 21.71
C ILE A 27 11.36 18.89 20.28
N PHE A 28 10.22 19.27 19.70
CA PHE A 28 10.16 19.91 18.39
C PHE A 28 8.90 20.76 18.21
N GLU A 29 9.05 21.86 17.48
CA GLU A 29 7.96 22.77 17.11
C GLU A 29 8.12 23.21 15.66
N ALA A 30 7.00 23.34 14.95
CA ALA A 30 6.98 23.98 13.63
C ALA A 30 5.72 24.82 13.44
N GLY A 31 5.87 25.93 12.71
CA GLY A 31 4.76 26.77 12.21
C GLY A 31 4.55 26.67 10.70
N SER A 32 5.28 25.78 10.02
CA SER A 32 5.18 25.60 8.58
C SER A 32 3.86 24.94 8.18
N ARG A 33 3.38 25.24 6.97
CA ARG A 33 2.14 24.66 6.46
C ARG A 33 2.36 23.27 5.87
N GLY A 34 1.29 22.47 5.86
CA GLY A 34 1.27 21.13 5.28
C GLY A 34 2.22 20.17 5.98
N ILE A 35 2.73 19.19 5.23
CA ILE A 35 3.53 18.08 5.78
C ILE A 35 4.98 18.48 6.14
N SER A 36 5.43 19.63 5.66
CA SER A 36 6.83 20.08 5.76
C SER A 36 7.36 20.10 7.20
N GLY A 37 6.54 20.51 8.17
CA GLY A 37 6.91 20.55 9.58
C GLY A 37 7.23 19.16 10.11
N PHE A 38 6.39 18.18 9.78
CA PHE A 38 6.58 16.80 10.23
C PHE A 38 7.77 16.14 9.53
N LEU A 39 7.97 16.38 8.23
CA LEU A 39 9.17 15.90 7.54
C LEU A 39 10.44 16.45 8.20
N GLY A 40 10.45 17.72 8.60
CA GLY A 40 11.54 18.32 9.35
C GLY A 40 11.74 17.69 10.74
N ALA A 41 10.65 17.30 11.41
CA ALA A 41 10.72 16.58 12.68
C ALA A 41 11.39 15.20 12.50
N VAL A 42 10.97 14.42 11.49
CA VAL A 42 11.56 13.11 11.18
C VAL A 42 13.04 13.23 10.82
N GLU A 43 13.42 14.24 10.04
CA GLU A 43 14.80 14.47 9.65
C GLU A 43 15.70 14.84 10.83
N LYS A 44 15.20 15.66 11.77
CA LYS A 44 16.01 16.16 12.89
C LYS A 44 16.04 15.24 14.09
N LEU A 45 14.91 14.63 14.42
CA LEU A 45 14.77 13.82 15.64
C LEU A 45 15.04 12.34 15.38
N ALA A 46 14.81 11.84 14.16
CA ALA A 46 15.01 10.43 13.80
C ALA A 46 14.42 9.48 14.86
N ASP A 47 15.27 8.68 15.53
CA ASP A 47 14.88 7.70 16.54
C ASP A 47 14.32 8.33 17.83
N GLU A 48 14.56 9.62 18.08
CA GLU A 48 14.00 10.32 19.26
C GLU A 48 12.47 10.41 19.18
N LEU A 49 11.87 10.32 17.99
CA LEU A 49 10.42 10.27 17.80
C LEU A 49 9.77 9.01 18.38
N GLU A 50 10.50 7.89 18.50
CA GLU A 50 9.92 6.65 18.97
C GLU A 50 9.35 6.82 20.39
N GLY A 51 8.06 6.52 20.55
CA GLY A 51 7.34 6.68 21.82
C GLY A 51 6.89 8.12 22.14
N ALA A 52 7.22 9.11 21.32
CA ALA A 52 6.79 10.50 21.51
C ALA A 52 5.27 10.67 21.30
N SER A 53 4.74 11.83 21.73
CA SER A 53 3.40 12.30 21.42
C SER A 53 3.44 13.50 20.48
N VAL A 54 2.50 13.57 19.54
CA VAL A 54 2.45 14.62 18.52
C VAL A 54 1.12 15.35 18.53
N ALA A 55 1.14 16.67 18.48
CA ALA A 55 -0.04 17.49 18.19
C ALA A 55 0.15 18.17 16.83
N ASP A 56 -0.80 17.99 15.91
CA ASP A 56 -0.82 18.66 14.60
C ASP A 56 -2.22 19.25 14.36
N ARG A 57 -2.32 20.36 13.62
CA ARG A 57 -3.63 20.93 13.32
C ARG A 57 -4.45 20.07 12.36
N VAL A 58 -3.81 19.44 11.37
CA VAL A 58 -4.52 18.72 10.31
C VAL A 58 -3.81 17.39 10.04
N MET A 59 -4.39 16.31 10.53
CA MET A 59 -3.88 14.96 10.31
C MET A 59 -4.70 14.22 9.25
N GLY A 60 -4.12 14.12 8.05
CA GLY A 60 -4.54 13.17 7.03
C GLY A 60 -3.80 11.84 7.14
N LYS A 61 -4.14 10.88 6.27
CA LYS A 61 -3.46 9.58 6.16
C LYS A 61 -1.95 9.75 5.97
N ALA A 62 -1.52 10.82 5.29
CA ALA A 62 -0.11 11.11 5.11
C ALA A 62 0.62 11.39 6.43
N ILE A 63 0.04 12.21 7.31
CA ILE A 63 0.61 12.49 8.65
C ILE A 63 0.53 11.25 9.53
N ALA A 64 -0.59 10.51 9.45
CA ALA A 64 -0.73 9.26 10.20
C ALA A 64 0.32 8.22 9.81
N LEU A 65 0.66 8.09 8.53
CA LEU A 65 1.76 7.21 8.07
C LEU A 65 3.12 7.64 8.62
N LEU A 66 3.40 8.95 8.70
CA LEU A 66 4.63 9.45 9.32
C LEU A 66 4.66 9.14 10.82
N CYS A 67 3.54 9.35 11.53
CA CYS A 67 3.42 8.97 12.94
C CYS A 67 3.70 7.48 13.15
N VAL A 68 3.06 6.60 12.37
CA VAL A 68 3.23 5.15 12.48
C VAL A 68 4.66 4.73 12.10
N GLY A 69 5.21 5.26 11.01
CA GLY A 69 6.57 4.97 10.56
C GLY A 69 7.64 5.40 11.58
N SER A 70 7.39 6.50 12.30
CA SER A 70 8.23 7.01 13.38
C SER A 70 7.87 6.44 14.77
N LYS A 71 6.94 5.48 14.85
CA LYS A 71 6.49 4.83 16.09
C LYS A 71 6.03 5.83 17.17
N ILE A 72 5.29 6.85 16.74
CA ILE A 72 4.60 7.79 17.64
C ILE A 72 3.59 7.00 18.48
N ARG A 73 3.59 7.26 19.80
CA ARG A 73 2.69 6.59 20.75
C ARG A 73 1.30 7.19 20.75
N ALA A 74 1.21 8.52 20.65
CA ALA A 74 -0.05 9.23 20.76
C ALA A 74 -0.08 10.49 19.88
N ALA A 75 -1.26 10.82 19.37
CA ALA A 75 -1.46 11.93 18.46
C ALA A 75 -2.68 12.78 18.86
N TYR A 76 -2.62 14.09 18.60
CA TYR A 76 -3.75 14.99 18.70
C TYR A 76 -3.90 15.75 17.39
N ALA A 77 -5.13 15.81 16.86
CA ALA A 77 -5.44 16.51 15.64
C ALA A 77 -6.60 17.50 15.83
N LEU A 78 -6.45 18.78 15.47
CA LEU A 78 -7.64 19.65 15.44
C LEU A 78 -8.65 19.16 14.39
N THR A 79 -8.16 18.74 13.23
CA THR A 79 -8.94 18.08 12.17
C THR A 79 -8.27 16.77 11.77
N LEU A 80 -9.01 15.66 11.85
CA LEU A 80 -8.56 14.31 11.53
C LEU A 80 -9.33 13.77 10.32
N SER A 81 -8.66 13.10 9.37
CA SER A 81 -9.37 12.35 8.32
C SER A 81 -9.82 10.97 8.78
N ARG A 82 -10.88 10.43 8.19
CA ARG A 82 -11.33 9.04 8.48
C ARG A 82 -10.26 8.01 8.17
N SER A 83 -9.50 8.22 7.10
CA SER A 83 -8.39 7.34 6.71
C SER A 83 -7.23 7.39 7.70
N ALA A 84 -6.91 8.56 8.26
CA ALA A 84 -5.95 8.69 9.35
C ALA A 84 -6.41 7.97 10.62
N LYS A 85 -7.68 8.16 11.01
CA LYS A 85 -8.28 7.50 12.17
C LYS A 85 -8.18 5.97 12.05
N GLN A 86 -8.57 5.42 10.89
CA GLN A 86 -8.49 3.98 10.67
C GLN A 86 -7.05 3.46 10.79
N LEU A 87 -6.09 4.17 10.19
CA LEU A 87 -4.68 3.78 10.27
C LEU A 87 -4.15 3.82 11.71
N PHE A 88 -4.55 4.82 12.51
CA PHE A 88 -4.17 4.86 13.93
C PHE A 88 -4.76 3.70 14.73
N ASP A 89 -6.02 3.33 14.48
CA ASP A 89 -6.63 2.14 15.10
C ASP A 89 -5.88 0.85 14.72
N ASP A 90 -5.56 0.68 13.42
CA ASP A 90 -4.87 -0.52 12.89
C ASP A 90 -3.47 -0.72 13.52
N TYR A 91 -2.81 0.37 13.89
CA TYR A 91 -1.47 0.37 14.50
C TYR A 91 -1.46 0.68 16.00
N ALA A 92 -2.63 0.72 16.64
CA ALA A 92 -2.81 0.99 18.07
C ALA A 92 -2.14 2.30 18.56
N VAL A 93 -2.15 3.34 17.72
CA VAL A 93 -1.72 4.69 18.10
C VAL A 93 -2.88 5.42 18.74
N HIS A 94 -2.73 5.88 19.99
CA HIS A 94 -3.80 6.64 20.65
C HIS A 94 -3.99 7.99 19.93
N VAL A 95 -5.21 8.33 19.54
CA VAL A 95 -5.50 9.60 18.88
C VAL A 95 -6.67 10.34 19.52
N GLU A 96 -6.49 11.64 19.77
CA GLU A 96 -7.54 12.58 20.14
C GLU A 96 -7.78 13.56 19.00
N TRP A 97 -9.02 14.01 18.80
CA TRP A 97 -9.32 14.95 17.74
C TRP A 97 -10.42 15.95 18.08
N GLY A 98 -10.36 17.13 17.44
CA GLY A 98 -11.41 18.14 17.52
C GLY A 98 -12.56 17.88 16.52
N GLY A 99 -12.23 17.63 15.26
CA GLY A 99 -13.20 17.35 14.19
C GLY A 99 -12.76 16.21 13.28
N LEU A 100 -13.73 15.43 12.79
CA LEU A 100 -13.50 14.31 11.88
C LEU A 100 -14.07 14.62 10.48
N VAL A 101 -13.24 14.49 9.44
CA VAL A 101 -13.62 14.78 8.05
C VAL A 101 -13.40 13.58 7.14
N ALA A 102 -14.09 13.53 6.00
CA ALA A 102 -13.90 12.45 5.04
C ALA A 102 -12.49 12.46 4.44
N ASN A 103 -12.01 13.62 3.96
CA ASN A 103 -10.71 13.77 3.30
C ASN A 103 -10.05 15.11 3.64
N ILE A 104 -8.72 15.16 3.63
CA ILE A 104 -7.96 16.41 3.71
C ILE A 104 -7.84 17.04 2.32
N LEU A 105 -8.24 18.31 2.21
CA LEU A 105 -8.20 19.07 0.96
C LEU A 105 -6.86 19.80 0.79
N ASP A 106 -6.57 20.20 -0.44
CA ASP A 106 -5.43 21.03 -0.81
C ASP A 106 -5.55 22.47 -0.26
N VAL A 107 -4.50 23.28 -0.45
CA VAL A 107 -4.47 24.68 0.01
C VAL A 107 -5.62 25.50 -0.59
N GLY A 108 -6.01 25.19 -1.83
CA GLY A 108 -7.16 25.82 -2.50
C GLY A 108 -8.53 25.32 -2.03
N ARG A 109 -8.58 24.26 -1.21
CA ARG A 109 -9.81 23.56 -0.81
C ARG A 109 -10.67 23.09 -1.98
N THR A 110 -10.06 22.84 -3.13
CA THR A 110 -10.76 22.45 -4.37
C THR A 110 -10.59 20.97 -4.69
N LYS A 111 -9.49 20.36 -4.23
CA LYS A 111 -9.11 18.98 -4.57
C LYS A 111 -8.50 18.30 -3.36
N THR A 112 -8.43 16.98 -3.38
CA THR A 112 -7.73 16.21 -2.35
C THR A 112 -6.26 16.59 -2.31
N CYS A 113 -5.72 16.76 -1.10
CA CYS A 113 -4.30 17.05 -0.87
C CYS A 113 -3.40 16.05 -1.62
N PRO A 114 -2.32 16.50 -2.29
CA PRO A 114 -1.44 15.62 -3.06
C PRO A 114 -0.76 14.55 -2.19
N PHE A 115 -0.42 14.88 -0.94
CA PHE A 115 0.11 13.92 0.02
C PHE A 115 -0.92 12.87 0.43
N GLU A 116 -2.17 13.29 0.62
CA GLU A 116 -3.27 12.36 0.94
C GLU A 116 -3.51 11.37 -0.21
N ARG A 117 -3.45 11.84 -1.47
CA ARG A 117 -3.54 10.96 -2.64
C ARG A 117 -2.37 9.97 -2.74
N LEU A 118 -1.16 10.42 -2.45
CA LEU A 118 0.01 9.55 -2.46
C LEU A 118 -0.06 8.52 -1.32
N ALA A 119 -0.56 8.93 -0.14
CA ALA A 119 -0.71 8.07 1.04
C ALA A 119 -1.62 6.85 0.78
N GLU A 120 -2.60 6.95 -0.11
CA GLU A 120 -3.43 5.80 -0.51
C GLU A 120 -2.66 4.66 -1.20
N ARG A 121 -1.42 4.92 -1.64
CA ARG A 121 -0.56 3.96 -2.34
C ARG A 121 0.64 3.51 -1.52
N ILE A 122 0.66 3.82 -0.22
CA ILE A 122 1.74 3.47 0.70
C ILE A 122 1.22 2.39 1.65
N PHE A 123 1.77 1.18 1.53
CA PHE A 123 1.38 0.03 2.33
C PHE A 123 2.33 -0.24 3.50
N ASP A 124 3.61 0.13 3.35
CA ASP A 124 4.59 0.10 4.43
C ASP A 124 4.82 1.52 4.96
N PRO A 125 4.39 1.84 6.20
CA PRO A 125 4.63 3.14 6.82
C PRO A 125 6.10 3.55 6.87
N LYS A 126 7.05 2.61 6.88
CA LYS A 126 8.49 2.91 6.87
C LYS A 126 8.95 3.59 5.58
N GLU A 127 8.23 3.40 4.47
CA GLU A 127 8.55 4.05 3.19
C GLU A 127 7.96 5.47 3.07
N ALA A 128 7.10 5.89 4.01
CA ALA A 128 6.30 7.09 3.89
C ALA A 128 7.17 8.37 3.82
N TYR A 129 8.19 8.47 4.68
CA TYR A 129 9.05 9.64 4.75
C TYR A 129 9.74 9.95 3.42
N GLU A 130 10.43 8.97 2.81
CA GLU A 130 11.16 9.18 1.55
C GLU A 130 10.23 9.53 0.38
N LYS A 131 9.03 8.91 0.33
CA LYS A 131 8.03 9.21 -0.70
C LYS A 131 7.47 10.62 -0.55
N PHE A 132 7.13 11.04 0.67
CA PHE A 132 6.63 12.39 0.92
C PHE A 132 7.71 13.46 0.77
N LYS A 133 8.95 13.19 1.18
CA LYS A 133 10.09 14.09 0.99
C LYS A 133 10.34 14.36 -0.50
N THR A 134 10.29 13.32 -1.32
CA THR A 134 10.42 13.44 -2.78
C THR A 134 9.30 14.28 -3.38
N LEU A 135 8.04 14.03 -3.00
CA LEU A 135 6.90 14.81 -3.47
C LEU A 135 6.97 16.28 -3.03
N GLN A 136 7.36 16.55 -1.78
CA GLN A 136 7.52 17.90 -1.25
C GLN A 136 8.54 18.70 -2.07
N ARG A 137 9.71 18.10 -2.37
CA ARG A 137 10.73 18.73 -3.23
C ARG A 137 10.22 19.02 -4.64
N SER A 138 9.44 18.11 -5.23
CA SER A 138 8.83 18.32 -6.55
C SER A 138 7.88 19.53 -6.55
N LEU A 139 6.98 19.58 -5.56
CA LEU A 139 6.00 20.68 -5.44
C LEU A 139 6.67 22.03 -5.17
N GLU A 140 7.74 22.06 -4.39
CA GLU A 140 8.52 23.27 -4.16
C GLU A 140 9.23 23.78 -5.42
N ARG A 141 9.72 22.87 -6.27
CA ARG A 141 10.32 23.23 -7.57
C ARG A 141 9.29 23.78 -8.54
N GLU A 142 8.13 23.13 -8.65
CA GLU A 142 7.01 23.62 -9.48
C GLU A 142 6.56 25.02 -9.07
N ASN A 143 6.44 25.28 -7.76
CA ASN A 143 6.04 26.58 -7.24
C ASN A 143 7.08 27.70 -7.44
N ARG A 144 8.37 27.35 -7.65
CA ARG A 144 9.43 28.33 -7.93
C ARG A 144 9.51 28.74 -9.41
N GLY A 145 8.71 28.12 -10.29
CA GLY A 145 8.67 28.49 -11.71
C GLY A 145 9.93 28.14 -12.50
N ASP A 146 10.75 27.20 -12.01
CA ASP A 146 11.96 26.77 -12.71
C ASP A 146 11.61 26.08 -14.04
N SER A 147 11.73 26.82 -15.15
CA SER A 147 11.57 26.31 -16.50
C SER A 147 12.89 25.70 -17.03
N MET A 148 13.00 24.37 -16.89
CA MET A 148 13.63 23.39 -17.81
C MET A 148 15.14 23.42 -18.11
N ALA A 149 15.88 22.36 -17.74
CA ALA A 149 17.14 21.97 -18.42
C ALA A 149 17.50 20.46 -18.29
N LYS A 150 17.10 19.67 -19.28
CA LYS A 150 17.79 18.54 -19.97
C LYS A 150 18.55 17.41 -19.21
N GLU A 151 19.11 17.60 -18.02
CA GLU A 151 19.93 16.57 -17.35
C GLU A 151 19.08 15.49 -16.64
N ASP A 152 17.95 15.87 -16.05
CA ASP A 152 17.10 14.95 -15.27
C ASP A 152 16.29 13.96 -16.11
N LYS A 153 16.12 14.19 -17.42
CA LYS A 153 15.46 13.19 -18.29
C LYS A 153 16.27 11.90 -18.42
N ARG A 154 17.60 11.98 -18.26
CA ARG A 154 18.48 10.82 -18.29
C ARG A 154 18.37 10.02 -16.98
N PHE A 155 18.32 10.72 -15.85
CA PHE A 155 18.18 10.11 -14.52
C PHE A 155 16.80 9.47 -14.31
N ILE A 156 15.71 10.11 -14.74
CA ILE A 156 14.36 9.53 -14.69
C ILE A 156 14.25 8.32 -15.62
N SER A 157 14.94 8.34 -16.77
CA SER A 157 15.02 7.20 -17.69
C SER A 157 15.76 6.02 -17.06
N GLU A 158 16.93 6.27 -16.49
CA GLU A 158 17.76 5.23 -15.85
C GLU A 158 17.12 4.67 -14.58
N GLU A 159 16.48 5.49 -13.75
CA GLU A 159 15.79 5.03 -12.54
C GLU A 159 14.50 4.25 -12.87
N SER A 160 13.77 4.67 -13.91
CA SER A 160 12.63 3.91 -14.43
C SER A 160 13.06 2.60 -15.09
N GLU A 161 14.21 2.59 -15.77
CA GLU A 161 14.78 1.41 -16.40
C GLU A 161 15.36 0.45 -15.36
N LEU A 162 16.08 0.94 -14.35
CA LEU A 162 16.51 0.16 -13.18
C LEU A 162 15.31 -0.40 -12.42
N LYS A 163 14.23 0.38 -12.25
CA LYS A 163 13.00 -0.09 -11.62
C LYS A 163 12.36 -1.20 -12.44
N ARG A 164 12.24 -1.04 -13.77
CA ARG A 164 11.76 -2.10 -14.67
C ARG A 164 12.65 -3.34 -14.65
N ILE A 165 13.97 -3.17 -14.63
CA ILE A 165 14.95 -4.27 -14.54
C ILE A 165 14.79 -4.96 -13.19
N ARG A 166 14.65 -4.22 -12.09
CA ARG A 166 14.48 -4.76 -10.73
C ARG A 166 13.15 -5.47 -10.57
N GLU A 167 12.06 -4.92 -11.10
CA GLU A 167 10.72 -5.54 -11.12
C GLU A 167 10.73 -6.82 -11.96
N LYS A 168 11.32 -6.80 -13.16
CA LYS A 168 11.50 -8.01 -13.98
C LYS A 168 12.38 -9.05 -13.28
N LYS A 169 13.47 -8.63 -12.65
CA LYS A 169 14.40 -9.53 -11.94
C LYS A 169 13.75 -10.09 -10.68
N LEU A 170 12.94 -9.31 -9.96
CA LEU A 170 12.19 -9.74 -8.79
C LEU A 170 11.04 -10.67 -9.18
N ALA A 171 10.32 -10.38 -10.27
CA ALA A 171 9.31 -11.27 -10.83
C ALA A 171 9.95 -12.61 -11.25
N ALA A 172 11.07 -12.57 -11.98
CA ALA A 172 11.81 -13.77 -12.36
C ALA A 172 12.38 -14.53 -11.15
N LEU A 173 12.84 -13.83 -10.11
CA LEU A 173 13.30 -14.45 -8.86
C LEU A 173 12.14 -15.05 -8.05
N ARG A 174 10.96 -14.41 -8.04
CA ARG A 174 9.73 -14.91 -7.42
C ARG A 174 9.17 -16.11 -8.16
N GLU A 175 9.20 -16.08 -9.49
CA GLU A 175 8.84 -17.20 -10.35
C GLU A 175 9.79 -18.37 -10.09
N ARG A 176 11.13 -18.15 -10.13
CA ARG A 176 12.12 -19.18 -9.77
C ARG A 176 11.93 -19.69 -8.35
N ARG A 177 11.59 -18.83 -7.38
CA ARG A 177 11.33 -19.22 -5.99
C ARG A 177 10.05 -20.04 -5.87
N ALA A 178 8.96 -19.66 -6.55
CA ALA A 178 7.71 -20.41 -6.56
C ALA A 178 7.90 -21.80 -7.18
N THR A 179 8.68 -21.91 -8.26
CA THR A 179 9.09 -23.19 -8.84
C THR A 179 9.96 -24.01 -7.88
N MET A 180 10.79 -23.37 -7.05
CA MET A 180 11.66 -24.02 -6.06
C MET A 180 10.95 -24.41 -4.75
N THR A 181 9.85 -23.74 -4.39
CA THR A 181 9.10 -23.97 -3.12
C THR A 181 7.73 -24.61 -3.33
N GLY A 182 7.33 -24.91 -4.57
CA GLY A 182 6.05 -25.55 -4.91
C GLY A 182 4.80 -24.73 -4.57
N GLY A 183 4.94 -23.41 -4.40
CA GLY A 183 3.82 -22.53 -4.04
C GLY A 183 3.11 -21.95 -5.27
N PRO A 184 1.92 -21.34 -5.10
CA PRO A 184 1.19 -20.77 -6.21
C PRO A 184 1.90 -19.52 -6.72
N VAL A 185 1.90 -19.33 -8.04
CA VAL A 185 2.59 -18.22 -8.71
C VAL A 185 1.75 -16.95 -8.62
N HIS A 186 2.36 -15.82 -8.28
CA HIS A 186 1.69 -14.53 -8.34
C HIS A 186 1.59 -14.06 -9.79
N LEU A 187 0.37 -13.95 -10.29
CA LEU A 187 0.09 -13.48 -11.64
C LEU A 187 -0.22 -11.99 -11.63
N VAL A 188 0.22 -11.30 -12.69
CA VAL A 188 0.04 -9.85 -12.85
C VAL A 188 -0.41 -9.50 -14.26
N ASP A 189 -1.11 -8.37 -14.40
CA ASP A 189 -1.67 -7.89 -15.67
C ASP A 189 -0.65 -7.88 -16.82
N SER A 190 0.60 -7.47 -16.53
CA SER A 190 1.62 -7.28 -17.57
C SER A 190 2.13 -8.58 -18.20
N SER A 191 1.95 -9.73 -17.55
CA SER A 191 2.51 -11.01 -18.00
C SER A 191 1.51 -12.17 -17.97
N PHE A 192 0.26 -11.94 -17.56
CA PHE A 192 -0.75 -12.97 -17.36
C PHE A 192 -0.85 -13.92 -18.56
N ASP A 193 -1.17 -13.37 -19.73
CA ASP A 193 -1.38 -14.14 -20.97
C ASP A 193 -0.18 -15.01 -21.34
N GLU A 194 1.03 -14.45 -21.23
CA GLU A 194 2.25 -15.17 -21.54
C GLU A 194 2.45 -16.33 -20.55
N THR A 195 2.25 -16.08 -19.26
CA THR A 195 2.39 -17.07 -18.21
C THR A 195 1.37 -18.21 -18.40
N VAL A 196 0.08 -17.93 -18.53
CA VAL A 196 -0.95 -18.99 -18.64
C VAL A 196 -0.86 -19.77 -19.96
N LYS A 197 -0.33 -19.17 -21.04
CA LYS A 197 -0.12 -19.87 -22.33
C LYS A 197 1.05 -20.84 -22.32
N LYS A 198 2.04 -20.65 -21.43
CA LYS A 198 3.19 -21.56 -21.29
C LYS A 198 2.81 -22.91 -20.66
N HIS A 199 1.64 -23.00 -20.05
CA HIS A 199 1.18 -24.21 -19.38
C HIS A 199 -0.06 -24.77 -20.08
N ALA A 200 -0.11 -26.10 -20.21
CA ALA A 200 -1.23 -26.78 -20.84
C ALA A 200 -2.54 -26.55 -20.07
N VAL A 201 -2.47 -26.61 -18.73
CA VAL A 201 -3.58 -26.31 -17.82
C VAL A 201 -3.09 -25.38 -16.72
N SER A 202 -3.90 -24.39 -16.35
CA SER A 202 -3.65 -23.50 -15.21
C SER A 202 -4.89 -23.33 -14.34
N LEU A 203 -4.72 -23.23 -13.03
CA LEU A 203 -5.72 -22.78 -12.07
C LEU A 203 -5.37 -21.36 -11.65
N VAL A 204 -6.29 -20.41 -11.81
CA VAL A 204 -6.08 -19.01 -11.42
C VAL A 204 -7.08 -18.65 -10.32
N ASP A 205 -6.58 -18.43 -9.10
CA ASP A 205 -7.37 -17.90 -7.98
C ASP A 205 -7.40 -16.37 -8.02
N PHE A 206 -8.57 -15.81 -8.36
CA PHE A 206 -8.86 -14.38 -8.31
C PHE A 206 -9.34 -14.00 -6.90
N TRP A 207 -8.56 -13.17 -6.22
CA TRP A 207 -8.73 -12.88 -4.79
C TRP A 207 -8.48 -11.40 -4.45
N ALA A 208 -8.74 -11.02 -3.20
CA ALA A 208 -8.33 -9.74 -2.62
C ALA A 208 -8.07 -9.88 -1.11
N SER A 209 -7.30 -8.95 -0.53
CA SER A 209 -6.90 -8.99 0.89
C SER A 209 -8.06 -8.78 1.87
N TRP A 210 -9.08 -8.04 1.45
CA TRP A 210 -10.29 -7.79 2.24
C TRP A 210 -11.34 -8.91 2.13
N CYS A 211 -11.09 -9.91 1.28
CA CYS A 211 -12.02 -11.02 1.06
C CYS A 211 -11.78 -12.14 2.07
N GLY A 212 -12.54 -12.14 3.17
CA GLY A 212 -12.50 -13.19 4.20
C GLY A 212 -12.58 -14.63 3.65
N PRO A 213 -13.54 -14.96 2.77
CA PRO A 213 -13.60 -16.29 2.13
C PRO A 213 -12.37 -16.63 1.27
N CYS A 214 -11.72 -15.65 0.66
CA CYS A 214 -10.49 -15.86 -0.12
C CYS A 214 -9.32 -16.25 0.78
N LEU A 215 -9.23 -15.62 1.97
CA LEU A 215 -8.21 -15.97 2.97
C LEU A 215 -8.41 -17.40 3.49
N ALA A 216 -9.66 -17.82 3.70
CA ALA A 216 -9.98 -19.19 4.10
C ALA A 216 -9.61 -20.23 3.02
N LEU A 217 -9.74 -19.87 1.74
CA LEU A 217 -9.40 -20.74 0.61
C LEU A 217 -7.89 -20.81 0.32
N ALA A 218 -7.12 -19.79 0.73
CA ALA A 218 -5.70 -19.66 0.40
C ALA A 218 -4.84 -20.90 0.74
N PRO A 219 -4.97 -21.55 1.92
CA PRO A 219 -4.21 -22.76 2.23
C PRO A 219 -4.50 -23.92 1.27
N THR A 220 -5.74 -24.04 0.79
CA THR A 220 -6.13 -25.05 -0.21
C THR A 220 -5.45 -24.77 -1.55
N ILE A 221 -5.39 -23.50 -1.97
CA ILE A 221 -4.69 -23.12 -3.20
C ILE A 221 -3.18 -23.39 -3.10
N GLU A 222 -2.57 -23.12 -1.94
CA GLU A 222 -1.17 -23.44 -1.70
C GLU A 222 -0.87 -24.94 -1.74
N GLU A 223 -1.77 -25.75 -1.17
CA GLU A 223 -1.66 -27.20 -1.21
C GLU A 223 -1.78 -27.74 -2.63
N LEU A 224 -2.77 -27.26 -3.40
CA LEU A 224 -2.94 -27.64 -4.80
C LEU A 224 -1.73 -27.24 -5.66
N ALA A 225 -1.10 -26.10 -5.39
CA ALA A 225 0.12 -25.69 -6.07
C ALA A 225 1.28 -26.67 -5.86
N ARG A 226 1.39 -27.24 -4.65
CA ARG A 226 2.39 -28.26 -4.34
C ARG A 226 2.05 -29.59 -5.00
N GLU A 227 0.81 -30.06 -4.88
CA GLU A 227 0.36 -31.37 -5.39
C GLU A 227 0.39 -31.46 -6.91
N TYR A 228 -0.01 -30.39 -7.60
CA TYR A 228 -0.04 -30.35 -9.06
C TYR A 228 1.20 -29.69 -9.67
N GLY A 229 2.23 -29.42 -8.86
CA GLY A 229 3.50 -28.87 -9.31
C GLY A 229 4.06 -29.64 -10.51
N GLY A 230 4.36 -28.93 -11.59
CA GLY A 230 4.86 -29.51 -12.85
C GLY A 230 3.78 -30.07 -13.80
N LYS A 231 2.53 -30.24 -13.35
CA LYS A 231 1.39 -30.66 -14.18
C LYS A 231 0.43 -29.51 -14.48
N VAL A 232 0.09 -28.72 -13.47
CA VAL A 232 -0.80 -27.56 -13.56
C VAL A 232 -0.06 -26.35 -13.02
N LEU A 233 -0.14 -25.24 -13.73
CA LEU A 233 0.22 -23.95 -13.14
C LEU A 233 -0.87 -23.54 -12.16
N VAL A 234 -0.58 -23.49 -10.87
CA VAL A 234 -1.47 -22.86 -9.91
C VAL A 234 -0.99 -21.45 -9.66
N GLY A 235 -1.84 -20.47 -9.95
CA GLY A 235 -1.54 -19.05 -9.80
C GLY A 235 -2.60 -18.32 -8.99
N LYS A 236 -2.22 -17.19 -8.40
CA LYS A 236 -3.12 -16.26 -7.71
C LYS A 236 -3.00 -14.87 -8.33
N LEU A 237 -4.13 -14.20 -8.52
CA LEU A 237 -4.21 -12.86 -9.06
C LEU A 237 -5.07 -11.99 -8.15
N ASN A 238 -4.47 -10.92 -7.62
CA ASN A 238 -5.20 -9.95 -6.80
C ASN A 238 -5.99 -9.00 -7.72
N VAL A 239 -7.32 -8.95 -7.58
CA VAL A 239 -8.21 -8.20 -8.49
C VAL A 239 -8.09 -6.69 -8.34
N ASP A 240 -7.69 -6.17 -7.17
CA ASP A 240 -7.48 -4.73 -6.95
C ASP A 240 -6.20 -4.25 -7.63
N GLU A 241 -5.16 -5.08 -7.60
CA GLU A 241 -3.86 -4.79 -8.19
C GLU A 241 -3.84 -5.03 -9.71
N ASN A 242 -4.70 -5.92 -10.20
CA ASN A 242 -4.72 -6.39 -11.58
C ASN A 242 -6.14 -6.28 -12.19
N PRO A 243 -6.72 -5.07 -12.23
CA PRO A 243 -8.12 -4.87 -12.62
C PRO A 243 -8.35 -5.20 -14.10
N ARG A 244 -7.34 -5.08 -14.97
CA ARG A 244 -7.53 -5.35 -16.42
C ARG A 244 -7.77 -6.82 -16.68
N THR A 245 -6.99 -7.69 -16.05
CA THR A 245 -7.18 -9.14 -16.17
C THR A 245 -8.50 -9.54 -15.50
N ALA A 246 -8.78 -9.02 -14.31
CA ALA A 246 -10.04 -9.30 -13.61
C ALA A 246 -11.27 -8.91 -14.46
N GLU A 247 -11.25 -7.73 -15.09
CA GLU A 247 -12.30 -7.26 -16.01
C GLU A 247 -12.39 -8.12 -17.27
N SER A 248 -11.25 -8.47 -17.88
CA SER A 248 -11.21 -9.30 -19.11
C SER A 248 -11.80 -10.69 -18.88
N PHE A 249 -11.63 -11.23 -17.68
CA PHE A 249 -12.24 -12.49 -17.24
C PHE A 249 -13.58 -12.29 -16.53
N GLN A 250 -14.16 -11.09 -16.58
CA GLN A 250 -15.49 -10.80 -16.01
C GLN A 250 -15.64 -11.27 -14.54
N VAL A 251 -14.60 -11.03 -13.73
CA VAL A 251 -14.59 -11.42 -12.32
C VAL A 251 -15.35 -10.37 -11.51
N TYR A 252 -16.66 -10.60 -11.33
CA TYR A 252 -17.55 -9.72 -10.57
C TYR A 252 -17.71 -10.10 -9.09
N SER A 253 -17.21 -11.28 -8.70
CA SER A 253 -17.25 -11.74 -7.32
C SER A 253 -16.00 -12.57 -7.02
N ILE A 254 -15.56 -12.52 -5.77
CA ILE A 254 -14.40 -13.26 -5.29
C ILE A 254 -14.75 -14.06 -4.02
N PRO A 255 -14.10 -15.21 -3.78
CA PRO A 255 -13.08 -15.83 -4.64
C PRO A 255 -13.70 -16.39 -5.92
N THR A 256 -12.98 -16.27 -7.03
CA THR A 256 -13.29 -16.93 -8.30
C THR A 256 -12.05 -17.70 -8.74
N MET A 257 -12.21 -18.95 -9.16
CA MET A 257 -11.13 -19.76 -9.71
C MET A 257 -11.41 -20.03 -11.18
N GLY A 258 -10.57 -19.48 -12.06
CA GLY A 258 -10.61 -19.77 -13.50
C GLY A 258 -9.71 -20.95 -13.84
N ILE A 259 -10.21 -21.92 -14.60
CA ILE A 259 -9.41 -23.01 -15.15
C ILE A 259 -9.09 -22.67 -16.60
N MET A 260 -7.81 -22.57 -16.90
CA MET A 260 -7.28 -22.18 -18.18
C MET A 260 -6.72 -23.41 -18.91
N LYS A 261 -7.03 -23.56 -20.19
CA LYS A 261 -6.37 -24.52 -21.08
C LYS A 261 -5.77 -23.77 -22.26
N ASN A 262 -4.46 -23.86 -22.44
CA ASN A 262 -3.70 -23.12 -23.46
C ASN A 262 -4.03 -21.60 -23.44
N GLY A 263 -4.11 -21.03 -22.25
CA GLY A 263 -4.41 -19.61 -22.03
C GLY A 263 -5.86 -19.17 -22.30
N LYS A 264 -6.80 -20.09 -22.54
CA LYS A 264 -8.24 -19.79 -22.62
C LYS A 264 -8.99 -20.39 -21.45
N GLU A 265 -9.98 -19.67 -20.91
CA GLU A 265 -10.79 -20.20 -19.82
C GLU A 265 -11.71 -21.31 -20.35
N VAL A 266 -11.70 -22.45 -19.68
CA VAL A 266 -12.48 -23.65 -20.03
C VAL A 266 -13.43 -24.08 -18.93
N ASP A 267 -13.23 -23.63 -17.71
CA ASP A 267 -14.10 -23.90 -16.56
C ASP A 267 -13.92 -22.83 -15.49
N ARG A 268 -14.89 -22.69 -14.59
CA ARG A 268 -14.87 -21.72 -13.52
C ARG A 268 -15.56 -22.24 -12.28
N LEU A 269 -14.99 -21.91 -11.12
CA LEU A 269 -15.64 -22.08 -9.82
C LEU A 269 -15.77 -20.72 -9.15
N VAL A 270 -16.94 -20.44 -8.58
CA VAL A 270 -17.21 -19.19 -7.86
C VAL A 270 -17.52 -19.50 -6.41
N GLY A 271 -16.93 -18.74 -5.50
CA GLY A 271 -17.09 -18.88 -4.06
C GLY A 271 -16.08 -19.82 -3.40
N CYS A 272 -16.14 -19.87 -2.07
CA CYS A 272 -15.26 -20.72 -1.27
C CYS A 272 -15.78 -22.17 -1.30
N VAL A 273 -15.24 -22.98 -2.21
CA VAL A 273 -15.62 -24.38 -2.40
C VAL A 273 -14.63 -25.34 -1.74
N GLN A 274 -15.07 -26.57 -1.47
CA GLN A 274 -14.20 -27.61 -0.90
C GLN A 274 -13.12 -28.05 -1.91
N LYS A 275 -11.91 -28.38 -1.42
CA LYS A 275 -10.78 -28.87 -2.24
C LYS A 275 -11.19 -29.93 -3.28
N LYS A 276 -12.01 -30.91 -2.89
CA LYS A 276 -12.49 -31.99 -3.76
C LYS A 276 -13.23 -31.48 -5.01
N VAL A 277 -13.92 -30.35 -4.91
CA VAL A 277 -14.65 -29.73 -6.02
C VAL A 277 -13.66 -29.10 -7.00
N ILE A 278 -12.63 -28.44 -6.48
CA ILE A 278 -11.54 -27.83 -7.27
C ILE A 278 -10.78 -28.92 -8.02
N VAL A 279 -10.40 -29.99 -7.32
CA VAL A 279 -9.74 -31.17 -7.90
C VAL A 279 -10.60 -31.78 -9.00
N ALA A 280 -11.88 -32.06 -8.73
CA ALA A 280 -12.77 -32.63 -9.73
C ALA A 280 -12.93 -31.74 -10.97
N ALA A 281 -12.90 -30.42 -10.82
CA ALA A 281 -12.93 -29.50 -11.96
C ALA A 281 -11.61 -29.53 -12.74
N LEU A 282 -10.46 -29.58 -12.07
CA LEU A 282 -9.15 -29.69 -12.72
C LEU A 282 -8.99 -30.98 -13.53
N GLU A 283 -9.35 -32.12 -12.94
CA GLU A 283 -9.19 -33.44 -13.56
C GLU A 283 -9.96 -33.58 -14.88
N LYS A 284 -11.09 -32.88 -15.06
CA LYS A 284 -11.82 -32.84 -16.35
C LYS A 284 -10.98 -32.33 -17.51
N HIS A 285 -9.94 -31.54 -17.23
CA HIS A 285 -9.14 -30.86 -18.24
C HIS A 285 -7.73 -31.40 -18.37
N LEU A 286 -7.30 -32.30 -17.47
CA LEU A 286 -5.94 -32.84 -17.41
C LEU A 286 -5.67 -34.02 -18.37
N GLY A 287 -6.73 -34.70 -18.85
CA GLY A 287 -6.61 -35.79 -19.83
C GLY A 287 -6.44 -37.15 -19.19
#